data_AF-A0A432SE95-F1
#
_entry.id   AF-A0A432SE95-F1
#
_cell.length_a   1.000
_cell.length_b   1.000
_cell.length_c   1.000
_cell.angle_alpha   90.00
_cell.angle_beta   90.00
_cell.angle_gamma   90.00
#
_symmetry.space_group_name_H-M   'P 1'
#
loop_
_entity.id
_entity.type
_entity.pdbx_description
1 polymer ?
#
loop_
_entity_poly.entity_id
_entity_poly.type
_entity_poly.pdbx_seq_one_letter_code
_entity_poly.pdbx_strand_id
1 'polypeptide(L)'
;MHNLKIELGNCVRVYAKNSTCTKCQEICPHNAISYAENIPLVGDSCTDCGGCIGVCPTEAISLKNFDTLDFIFSFLENDEELISCKKNIPCLATLSVENLISLALLGERTLLDLGHCASCDIKEPLFTQIEQNITEANSFLAHIQSDKRIDSELIAYEEAPAEETPDRRDFLKRFSVKGAIKSKIEFEQAISEEQKEISDQDTQNIRKKEIPNKRKLLFMALKRADKPATFHTYMPDEISFTSQKNINDNCDNCSMCYRICPTGALQSDRRQTKIEFDPLMCVKCALCHDVCEPDAITLIPYSTKELFEPKVIELANFTVARCDECANFFTWFGGEKICPRCKIEEEEAKTLWGIQ
;
A
#
# COMPACT_ATOMS: atom_id res chain seq x y z
N MET A 1 -7.78 -19.92 -18.72
CA MET A 1 -6.94 -20.05 -17.52
C MET A 1 -6.14 -18.76 -17.39
N HIS A 2 -6.44 -17.93 -16.39
CA HIS A 2 -5.81 -16.62 -16.19
C HIS A 2 -4.41 -16.76 -15.56
N ASN A 3 -3.57 -15.73 -15.71
CA ASN A 3 -2.23 -15.68 -15.11
C ASN A 3 -2.20 -14.94 -13.76
N LEU A 4 -3.32 -14.36 -13.35
CA LEU A 4 -3.45 -13.67 -12.08
C LEU A 4 -3.31 -14.61 -10.87
N LYS A 5 -2.50 -14.22 -9.90
CA LYS A 5 -2.32 -14.89 -8.60
C LYS A 5 -2.67 -13.91 -7.48
N ILE A 6 -3.37 -14.40 -6.45
CA ILE A 6 -3.66 -13.62 -5.25
C ILE A 6 -3.01 -14.30 -4.04
N GLU A 7 -2.11 -13.59 -3.38
CA GLU A 7 -1.51 -13.98 -2.10
C GLU A 7 -2.49 -13.64 -0.97
N LEU A 8 -3.31 -14.62 -0.59
CA LEU A 8 -4.37 -14.44 0.43
C LEU A 8 -3.84 -13.89 1.76
N GLY A 9 -2.59 -14.20 2.12
CA GLY A 9 -1.95 -13.69 3.34
C GLY A 9 -1.72 -12.17 3.35
N ASN A 10 -1.62 -11.56 2.17
CA ASN A 10 -1.38 -10.12 1.99
C ASN A 10 -2.67 -9.36 1.64
N CYS A 11 -3.75 -10.07 1.28
CA CYS A 11 -5.03 -9.46 0.94
C CYS A 11 -5.72 -8.95 2.20
N VAL A 12 -5.88 -7.63 2.32
CA VAL A 12 -6.47 -6.98 3.50
C VAL A 12 -7.90 -7.45 3.79
N ARG A 13 -8.64 -7.82 2.74
CA ARG A 13 -10.00 -8.35 2.84
C ARG A 13 -10.06 -9.74 3.48
N VAL A 14 -9.09 -10.59 3.16
CA VAL A 14 -8.95 -11.92 3.78
C VAL A 14 -8.36 -11.79 5.18
N TYR A 15 -7.43 -10.86 5.35
CA TYR A 15 -6.70 -10.63 6.59
C TYR A 15 -7.59 -10.15 7.74
N ALA A 16 -8.55 -9.27 7.46
CA ALA A 16 -9.48 -8.75 8.46
C ALA A 16 -10.93 -8.99 8.06
N LYS A 17 -11.69 -9.67 8.92
CA LYS A 17 -13.09 -10.04 8.66
C LYS A 17 -13.98 -8.83 8.32
N ASN A 18 -13.73 -7.68 8.95
CA ASN A 18 -14.53 -6.48 8.78
C ASN A 18 -13.98 -5.56 7.66
N SER A 19 -12.95 -5.99 6.93
CA SER A 19 -12.38 -5.12 5.89
C SER A 19 -13.36 -4.90 4.75
N THR A 20 -13.48 -3.65 4.34
CA THR A 20 -14.42 -3.19 3.31
C THR A 20 -13.77 -3.06 1.92
N CYS A 21 -12.49 -3.41 1.78
CA CYS A 21 -11.72 -3.17 0.56
C CYS A 21 -12.30 -3.87 -0.69
N THR A 22 -12.59 -3.10 -1.73
CA THR A 22 -13.17 -3.53 -3.02
C THR A 22 -12.34 -3.13 -4.24
N LYS A 23 -11.17 -2.50 -4.05
CA LYS A 23 -10.37 -1.86 -5.11
C LYS A 23 -10.12 -2.74 -6.34
N CYS A 24 -9.78 -4.02 -6.13
CA CYS A 24 -9.51 -4.94 -7.25
C CYS A 24 -10.76 -5.34 -8.03
N GLN A 25 -11.92 -5.41 -7.37
CA GLN A 25 -13.21 -5.61 -8.04
C GLN A 25 -13.61 -4.35 -8.82
N GLU A 26 -13.49 -3.18 -8.20
CA GLU A 26 -13.89 -1.88 -8.79
C GLU A 26 -13.09 -1.53 -10.04
N ILE A 27 -11.78 -1.80 -10.05
CA ILE A 27 -10.92 -1.51 -11.21
C ILE A 27 -11.09 -2.52 -12.36
N CYS A 28 -11.81 -3.63 -12.15
CA CYS A 28 -11.84 -4.72 -13.11
C CYS A 28 -12.78 -4.42 -14.30
N PRO A 29 -12.27 -4.22 -15.53
CA PRO A 29 -13.10 -3.84 -16.69
C PRO A 29 -14.09 -4.94 -17.13
N HIS A 30 -13.88 -6.19 -16.69
CA HIS A 30 -14.71 -7.33 -17.07
C HIS A 30 -15.45 -7.97 -15.90
N ASN A 31 -15.46 -7.33 -14.72
CA ASN A 31 -16.05 -7.89 -13.51
C ASN A 31 -15.55 -9.33 -13.21
N ALA A 32 -14.29 -9.61 -13.57
CA ALA A 32 -13.69 -10.93 -13.41
C ALA A 32 -13.32 -11.24 -11.96
N ILE A 33 -13.25 -10.22 -11.09
CA ILE A 33 -12.95 -10.40 -9.68
C ILE A 33 -14.26 -10.30 -8.90
N SER A 34 -14.60 -11.36 -8.18
CA SER A 34 -15.76 -11.41 -7.28
C SER A 34 -15.33 -11.90 -5.90
N TYR A 35 -16.26 -11.94 -4.95
CA TYR A 35 -15.96 -12.41 -3.60
C TYR A 35 -16.87 -13.57 -3.18
N ALA A 36 -16.27 -14.63 -2.64
CA ALA A 36 -16.97 -15.61 -1.83
C ALA A 36 -16.66 -15.29 -0.37
N GLU A 37 -17.66 -14.77 0.35
CA GLU A 37 -17.46 -14.12 1.65
C GLU A 37 -16.39 -13.01 1.56
N ASN A 38 -15.22 -13.21 2.18
CA ASN A 38 -14.08 -12.29 2.16
C ASN A 38 -12.95 -12.71 1.21
N ILE A 39 -13.09 -13.83 0.52
CA ILE A 39 -12.05 -14.38 -0.34
C ILE A 39 -12.25 -13.89 -1.78
N PRO A 40 -11.28 -13.17 -2.37
CA PRO A 40 -11.34 -12.80 -3.78
C PRO A 40 -11.19 -14.02 -4.67
N LEU A 41 -12.09 -14.14 -5.64
CA LEU A 41 -12.08 -15.17 -6.68
C LEU A 41 -11.90 -14.50 -8.04
N VAL A 42 -11.18 -15.16 -8.93
CA VAL A 42 -10.91 -14.69 -10.30
C VAL A 42 -11.62 -15.60 -11.28
N GLY A 43 -12.53 -15.04 -12.08
CA GLY A 43 -13.28 -15.72 -13.11
C GLY A 43 -12.57 -15.75 -14.47
N ASP A 44 -13.16 -16.49 -15.40
CA ASP A 44 -12.59 -16.73 -16.74
C ASP A 44 -12.60 -15.50 -17.66
N SER A 45 -13.35 -14.44 -17.32
CA SER A 45 -13.36 -13.18 -18.06
C SER A 45 -12.12 -12.30 -17.82
N CYS A 46 -11.18 -12.75 -16.99
CA CYS A 46 -9.93 -12.03 -16.74
C CYS A 46 -9.05 -11.99 -17.99
N THR A 47 -8.62 -10.79 -18.36
CA THR A 47 -7.75 -10.53 -19.53
C THR A 47 -6.29 -10.27 -19.16
N ASP A 48 -5.90 -10.54 -17.92
CA ASP A 48 -4.54 -10.31 -17.41
C ASP A 48 -4.05 -8.85 -17.61
N CYS A 49 -4.97 -7.87 -17.66
CA CYS A 49 -4.64 -6.46 -17.90
C CYS A 49 -3.80 -5.80 -16.78
N GLY A 50 -3.79 -6.37 -15.57
CA GLY A 50 -2.96 -5.87 -14.46
C GLY A 50 -3.51 -4.67 -13.68
N GLY A 51 -4.70 -4.12 -14.02
CA GLY A 51 -5.27 -2.98 -13.27
C GLY A 51 -5.45 -3.23 -11.77
N CYS A 52 -5.82 -4.46 -11.38
CA CYS A 52 -5.92 -4.87 -9.98
C CYS A 52 -4.58 -4.90 -9.23
N ILE A 53 -3.45 -5.03 -9.94
CA ILE A 53 -2.10 -4.96 -9.37
C ILE A 53 -1.81 -3.51 -8.97
N GLY A 54 -2.07 -2.56 -9.88
CA GLY A 54 -1.78 -1.14 -9.67
C GLY A 54 -2.55 -0.53 -8.49
N VAL A 55 -3.81 -0.94 -8.28
CA VAL A 55 -4.65 -0.42 -7.18
C VAL A 55 -4.48 -1.16 -5.85
N CYS A 56 -3.78 -2.31 -5.82
CA CYS A 56 -3.63 -3.09 -4.59
C CYS A 56 -2.67 -2.38 -3.61
N PRO A 57 -3.13 -1.97 -2.42
CA PRO A 57 -2.28 -1.24 -1.47
C PRO A 57 -1.18 -2.12 -0.87
N THR A 58 -1.41 -3.43 -0.79
CA THR A 58 -0.51 -4.40 -0.16
C THR A 58 0.20 -5.33 -1.15
N GLU A 59 0.07 -5.09 -2.46
CA GLU A 59 0.60 -5.96 -3.53
C GLU A 59 0.23 -7.45 -3.34
N ALA A 60 -1.00 -7.70 -2.90
CA ALA A 60 -1.51 -9.06 -2.75
C ALA A 60 -1.80 -9.74 -4.09
N ILE A 61 -1.71 -9.03 -5.22
CA ILE A 61 -2.08 -9.52 -6.54
C ILE A 61 -0.87 -9.39 -7.47
N SER A 62 -0.57 -10.46 -8.22
CA SER A 62 0.54 -10.51 -9.18
C SER A 62 0.16 -11.29 -10.45
N LEU A 63 0.96 -11.13 -11.51
CA LEU A 63 0.86 -11.91 -12.73
C LEU A 63 2.03 -12.88 -12.83
N LYS A 64 1.78 -14.10 -13.31
CA LYS A 64 2.85 -15.11 -13.51
C LYS A 64 3.86 -14.73 -14.58
N ASN A 65 3.44 -13.94 -15.57
CA ASN A 65 4.21 -13.58 -16.76
C ASN A 65 4.68 -12.12 -16.76
N PHE A 66 4.39 -11.36 -15.70
CA PHE A 66 4.79 -9.97 -15.58
C PHE A 66 4.96 -9.60 -14.11
N ASP A 67 6.14 -9.08 -13.78
CA ASP A 67 6.44 -8.52 -12.46
C ASP A 67 6.75 -7.03 -12.62
N THR A 68 6.00 -6.18 -11.92
CA THR A 68 6.10 -4.72 -12.04
C THR A 68 7.46 -4.19 -11.60
N LEU A 69 8.07 -4.82 -10.58
CA LEU A 69 9.36 -4.38 -10.06
C LEU A 69 10.47 -4.75 -11.04
N ASP A 70 10.47 -5.97 -11.56
CA ASP A 70 11.42 -6.42 -12.57
C ASP A 70 11.31 -5.59 -13.87
N PHE A 71 10.08 -5.23 -14.27
CA PHE A 71 9.84 -4.32 -15.38
C PHE A 71 10.49 -2.94 -15.13
N ILE A 72 10.26 -2.33 -13.96
CA ILE A 72 10.80 -1.00 -13.65
C ILE A 72 12.34 -1.01 -13.68
N PHE A 73 12.97 -1.99 -13.03
CA PHE A 73 14.44 -2.09 -13.06
C PHE A 73 14.96 -2.29 -14.49
N SER A 74 14.32 -3.17 -15.26
CA SER A 74 14.71 -3.38 -16.66
C SER A 74 14.53 -2.12 -17.51
N PHE A 75 13.46 -1.37 -17.30
CA PHE A 75 13.20 -0.11 -18.00
C PHE A 75 14.29 0.94 -17.69
N LEU A 76 14.64 1.09 -16.41
CA LEU A 76 15.66 2.03 -15.94
C LEU A 76 17.07 1.67 -16.42
N GLU A 77 17.42 0.39 -16.52
CA GLU A 77 18.77 -0.03 -16.92
C GLU A 77 19.02 -0.02 -18.43
N ASN A 78 17.98 -0.18 -19.23
CA ASN A 78 18.09 -0.19 -20.69
C ASN A 78 17.97 1.23 -21.28
N ASP A 79 17.95 2.27 -20.44
CA ASP A 79 17.72 3.67 -20.82
C ASP A 79 16.50 3.82 -21.75
N GLU A 80 15.45 3.03 -21.49
CA GLU A 80 14.21 3.15 -22.23
C GLU A 80 13.44 4.40 -21.77
N GLU A 81 12.85 5.14 -22.71
CA GLU A 81 11.98 6.27 -22.36
C GLU A 81 10.48 5.94 -22.47
N LEU A 82 10.13 5.00 -23.36
CA LEU A 82 8.74 4.76 -23.76
C LEU A 82 8.14 3.53 -23.07
N ILE A 83 7.05 3.73 -22.33
CA ILE A 83 6.20 2.67 -21.78
C ILE A 83 4.92 2.59 -22.60
N SER A 84 4.66 1.43 -23.21
CA SER A 84 3.47 1.20 -24.04
C SER A 84 2.90 -0.19 -23.84
N CYS A 85 1.56 -0.30 -23.86
CA CYS A 85 0.85 -1.58 -23.75
C CYS A 85 1.09 -2.52 -24.95
N LYS A 86 1.67 -1.99 -26.04
CA LYS A 86 2.09 -2.77 -27.21
C LYS A 86 3.59 -3.02 -27.26
N LYS A 87 4.35 -2.61 -26.23
CA LYS A 87 5.81 -2.73 -26.19
C LYS A 87 6.28 -3.56 -25.00
N ASN A 88 6.02 -3.11 -23.77
CA ASN A 88 6.77 -3.58 -22.59
C ASN A 88 5.95 -3.73 -21.31
N ILE A 89 4.66 -3.37 -21.33
CA ILE A 89 3.76 -3.53 -20.17
C ILE A 89 2.40 -4.12 -20.61
N PRO A 90 1.69 -4.90 -19.78
CA PRO A 90 0.34 -5.38 -20.12
C PRO A 90 -0.68 -4.23 -20.27
N CYS A 91 -0.63 -3.28 -19.33
CA CYS A 91 -1.42 -2.06 -19.33
C CYS A 91 -0.75 -1.04 -18.42
N LEU A 92 -0.87 0.24 -18.76
CA LEU A 92 -0.40 1.34 -17.90
C LEU A 92 -1.07 1.36 -16.52
N ALA A 93 -2.29 0.82 -16.40
CA ALA A 93 -3.00 0.70 -15.12
C ALA A 93 -2.31 -0.24 -14.11
N THR A 94 -1.31 -1.01 -14.55
CA THR A 94 -0.45 -1.80 -13.66
C THR A 94 0.46 -0.91 -12.79
N LEU A 95 0.75 0.32 -13.23
CA LEU A 95 1.59 1.27 -12.51
C LEU A 95 0.76 2.08 -11.52
N SER A 96 1.06 1.94 -10.24
CA SER A 96 0.52 2.81 -9.19
C SER A 96 1.19 4.20 -9.21
N VAL A 97 0.62 5.16 -8.47
CA VAL A 97 1.25 6.48 -8.25
C VAL A 97 2.67 6.35 -7.71
N GLU A 98 2.91 5.40 -6.79
CA GLU A 98 4.22 5.14 -6.21
C GLU A 98 5.23 4.66 -7.28
N ASN A 99 4.78 3.81 -8.21
CA ASN A 99 5.62 3.36 -9.33
C ASN A 99 5.95 4.50 -10.29
N LEU A 100 4.97 5.35 -10.61
CA LEU A 100 5.16 6.49 -11.51
C LEU A 100 6.14 7.52 -10.92
N ILE A 101 5.97 7.90 -9.65
CA ILE A 101 6.92 8.78 -8.95
C ILE A 101 8.33 8.16 -8.97
N SER A 102 8.43 6.86 -8.71
CA SER A 102 9.72 6.16 -8.70
C SER A 102 10.40 6.14 -10.07
N LEU A 103 9.64 5.88 -11.14
CA LEU A 103 10.15 5.91 -12.52
C LEU A 103 10.66 7.32 -12.88
N ALA A 104 9.92 8.37 -12.54
CA ALA A 104 10.32 9.75 -12.83
C ALA A 104 11.60 10.16 -12.09
N LEU A 105 11.73 9.81 -10.81
CA LEU A 105 12.88 10.19 -9.98
C LEU A 105 14.14 9.38 -10.28
N LEU A 106 13.99 8.12 -10.71
CA LEU A 106 15.12 7.22 -10.97
C LEU A 106 15.58 7.25 -12.43
N GLY A 107 14.68 7.56 -13.37
CA GLY A 107 14.96 7.57 -14.80
C GLY A 107 15.34 8.95 -15.36
N GLU A 108 15.82 8.98 -16.59
CA GLU A 108 16.10 10.24 -17.29
C GLU A 108 14.81 10.91 -17.77
N ARG A 109 14.00 10.15 -18.50
CA ARG A 109 12.69 10.54 -19.04
C ARG A 109 11.74 9.34 -19.01
N THR A 110 10.47 9.57 -18.67
CA THR A 110 9.43 8.54 -18.71
C THR A 110 8.23 9.05 -19.49
N LEU A 111 7.99 8.44 -20.65
CA LEU A 111 6.93 8.76 -21.60
C LEU A 111 5.93 7.60 -21.67
N LEU A 112 4.68 7.88 -21.31
CA LEU A 112 3.59 6.91 -21.37
C LEU A 112 2.82 7.06 -22.69
N ASP A 113 2.69 5.96 -23.42
CA ASP A 113 1.88 5.89 -24.63
C ASP A 113 0.40 5.62 -24.32
N LEU A 114 -0.42 6.65 -24.45
CA LEU A 114 -1.88 6.59 -24.31
C LEU A 114 -2.59 6.33 -25.65
N GLY A 115 -1.87 6.20 -26.77
CA GLY A 115 -2.46 6.16 -28.10
C GLY A 115 -3.43 4.99 -28.31
N HIS A 116 -3.12 3.84 -27.70
CA HIS A 116 -3.98 2.65 -27.77
C HIS A 116 -5.19 2.69 -26.83
N CYS A 117 -5.25 3.62 -25.88
CA CYS A 117 -6.31 3.67 -24.88
C CYS A 117 -7.67 4.10 -25.47
N ALA A 118 -7.68 4.91 -26.53
CA ALA A 118 -8.90 5.46 -27.11
C ALA A 118 -9.87 4.38 -27.64
N SER A 119 -9.33 3.29 -28.18
CA SER A 119 -10.09 2.18 -28.78
C SER A 119 -9.91 0.86 -28.03
N CYS A 120 -9.48 0.90 -26.77
CA CYS A 120 -9.17 -0.30 -26.01
C CYS A 120 -10.44 -0.94 -25.41
N ASP A 121 -10.63 -2.25 -25.56
CA ASP A 121 -11.80 -2.96 -25.01
C ASP A 121 -11.85 -2.96 -23.47
N ILE A 122 -10.69 -2.77 -22.82
CA ILE A 122 -10.55 -2.65 -21.36
C ILE A 122 -10.43 -1.20 -20.89
N LYS A 123 -10.80 -0.22 -21.73
CA LYS A 123 -10.59 1.20 -21.46
C LYS A 123 -11.19 1.62 -20.12
N GLU A 124 -12.46 1.34 -19.85
CA GLU A 124 -13.07 1.71 -18.57
C GLU A 124 -13.10 0.52 -17.60
N PRO A 125 -12.72 0.70 -16.32
CA PRO A 125 -12.35 1.96 -15.66
C PRO A 125 -10.84 2.30 -15.73
N LEU A 126 -10.04 1.52 -16.47
CA LEU A 126 -8.58 1.58 -16.42
C LEU A 126 -8.00 2.93 -16.87
N PHE A 127 -8.51 3.52 -17.95
CA PHE A 127 -8.04 4.77 -18.52
C PHE A 127 -8.25 5.93 -17.54
N THR A 128 -9.42 6.01 -16.94
CA THR A 128 -9.72 6.98 -15.87
C THR A 128 -8.70 6.85 -14.72
N GLN A 129 -8.40 5.62 -14.29
CA GLN A 129 -7.40 5.39 -13.23
C GLN A 129 -5.98 5.77 -13.67
N ILE A 130 -5.60 5.51 -14.92
CA ILE A 130 -4.30 5.90 -15.48
C ILE A 130 -4.15 7.42 -15.44
N GLU A 131 -5.15 8.18 -15.91
CA GLU A 131 -5.11 9.64 -15.90
C GLU A 131 -5.02 10.20 -14.48
N GLN A 132 -5.77 9.63 -13.53
CA GLN A 132 -5.69 10.00 -12.12
C GLN A 132 -4.29 9.72 -11.55
N ASN A 133 -3.72 8.55 -11.83
CA ASN A 133 -2.39 8.19 -11.34
C ASN A 133 -1.30 9.12 -11.88
N ILE A 134 -1.35 9.46 -13.19
CA ILE A 134 -0.42 10.40 -13.82
C ILE A 134 -0.56 11.79 -13.20
N THR A 135 -1.80 12.25 -13.00
CA THR A 135 -2.10 13.56 -12.42
C THR A 135 -1.58 13.67 -10.99
N GLU A 136 -1.88 12.68 -10.14
CA GLU A 136 -1.40 12.65 -8.76
C GLU A 136 0.13 12.56 -8.70
N ALA A 137 0.76 11.71 -9.51
CA ALA A 137 2.22 11.58 -9.54
C ALA A 137 2.91 12.88 -9.95
N ASN A 138 2.43 13.55 -11.00
CA ASN A 138 3.00 14.82 -11.45
C ASN A 138 2.74 15.96 -10.47
N SER A 139 1.56 16.00 -9.85
CA SER A 139 1.27 16.94 -8.74
C SER A 139 2.25 16.73 -7.59
N PHE A 140 2.48 15.47 -7.21
CA PHE A 140 3.45 15.12 -6.18
C PHE A 140 4.88 15.55 -6.52
N LEU A 141 5.36 15.23 -7.73
CA LEU A 141 6.70 15.62 -8.21
C LEU A 141 6.87 17.15 -8.18
N ALA A 142 5.87 17.90 -8.63
CA ALA A 142 5.88 19.36 -8.59
C ALA A 142 5.92 19.90 -7.15
N HIS A 143 5.15 19.32 -6.22
CA HIS A 143 5.12 19.74 -4.82
C HIS A 143 6.40 19.43 -4.06
N ILE A 144 7.15 18.42 -4.46
CA ILE A 144 8.51 18.16 -3.96
C ILE A 144 9.58 18.93 -4.75
N GLN A 145 9.18 19.86 -5.62
CA GLN A 145 10.06 20.72 -6.40
C GLN A 145 11.04 19.94 -7.31
N SER A 146 10.63 18.76 -7.77
CA SER A 146 11.40 18.00 -8.75
C SER A 146 11.30 18.64 -10.14
N ASP A 147 12.40 18.62 -10.88
CA ASP A 147 12.45 18.94 -12.30
C ASP A 147 11.98 17.78 -13.19
N LYS A 148 11.82 16.59 -12.60
CA LYS A 148 11.33 15.38 -13.26
C LYS A 148 9.81 15.35 -13.30
N ARG A 149 9.28 14.74 -14.35
CA ARG A 149 7.84 14.52 -14.58
C ARG A 149 7.61 13.27 -15.40
N ILE A 150 6.39 12.76 -15.32
CA ILE A 150 5.87 11.76 -16.25
C ILE A 150 5.22 12.49 -17.42
N ASP A 151 5.69 12.19 -18.63
CA ASP A 151 5.06 12.64 -19.86
C ASP A 151 4.07 11.59 -20.35
N SER A 152 2.99 12.04 -20.99
CA SER A 152 2.02 11.15 -21.62
C SER A 152 1.57 11.72 -22.96
N GLU A 153 1.59 10.87 -23.99
CA GLU A 153 1.30 11.27 -25.38
C GLU A 153 0.49 10.18 -26.10
N LEU A 154 -0.23 10.57 -27.15
CA LEU A 154 -0.97 9.66 -28.02
C LEU A 154 -0.06 9.16 -29.15
N ILE A 155 0.87 8.26 -28.83
CA ILE A 155 1.89 7.79 -29.77
C ILE A 155 1.35 6.64 -30.62
N ALA A 156 0.60 5.72 -30.00
CA ALA A 156 0.10 4.49 -30.61
C ALA A 156 1.23 3.64 -31.19
N TYR A 157 2.21 3.29 -30.35
CA TYR A 157 3.37 2.52 -30.76
C TYR A 157 2.96 1.19 -31.41
N GLU A 158 3.49 0.93 -32.61
CA GLU A 158 3.41 -0.37 -33.28
C GLU A 158 4.83 -0.88 -33.52
N GLU A 159 5.07 -2.14 -33.17
CA GLU A 159 6.34 -2.78 -33.46
C GLU A 159 6.44 -3.03 -34.97
N ALA A 160 7.56 -2.64 -35.59
CA ALA A 160 7.77 -2.88 -37.01
C ALA A 160 7.67 -4.40 -37.30
N PRO A 161 7.05 -4.83 -38.42
CA PRO A 161 6.94 -6.24 -38.74
C PRO A 161 8.34 -6.88 -38.81
N ALA A 162 8.61 -7.83 -37.92
CA ALA A 162 9.82 -8.64 -37.99
C ALA A 162 9.75 -9.56 -39.23
N GLU A 163 10.74 -9.50 -40.11
CA GLU A 163 10.96 -10.57 -41.09
C GLU A 163 11.21 -11.88 -40.33
N GLU A 164 10.34 -12.86 -40.61
CA GLU A 164 10.32 -14.28 -40.19
C GLU A 164 10.64 -14.62 -38.70
N THR A 165 9.61 -15.18 -38.06
CA THR A 165 9.45 -15.51 -36.63
C THR A 165 10.62 -16.22 -35.96
N PRO A 166 10.74 -16.05 -34.63
CA PRO A 166 10.32 -17.16 -33.78
C PRO A 166 9.32 -16.76 -32.70
N ASP A 167 8.42 -17.72 -32.44
CA ASP A 167 7.52 -17.95 -31.30
C ASP A 167 7.36 -16.78 -30.28
N ARG A 168 6.10 -16.39 -30.04
CA ARG A 168 5.65 -15.42 -29.00
C ARG A 168 6.16 -15.73 -27.57
N ARG A 169 6.84 -16.87 -27.38
CA ARG A 169 7.55 -17.30 -26.17
C ARG A 169 9.02 -16.84 -26.05
N ASP A 170 9.59 -16.18 -27.07
CA ASP A 170 10.99 -15.71 -27.03
C ASP A 170 11.17 -14.21 -26.75
N PHE A 171 10.09 -13.41 -26.74
CA PHE A 171 10.18 -11.98 -26.36
C PHE A 171 10.56 -11.80 -24.88
N LEU A 172 10.08 -12.69 -24.01
CA LEU A 172 10.41 -12.72 -22.57
C LEU A 172 11.83 -13.23 -22.26
N LYS A 173 12.62 -13.65 -23.27
CA LYS A 173 14.00 -14.13 -23.07
C LYS A 173 15.08 -13.14 -23.51
N ARG A 174 14.70 -11.99 -24.09
CA ARG A 174 15.67 -10.97 -24.55
C ARG A 174 16.04 -9.92 -23.51
N PHE A 175 15.41 -9.93 -22.32
CA PHE A 175 15.91 -9.16 -21.19
C PHE A 175 17.16 -9.82 -20.63
N SER A 176 18.32 -9.21 -20.83
CA SER A 176 19.58 -9.64 -20.21
C SER A 176 19.46 -9.48 -18.70
N VAL A 177 19.03 -10.55 -18.05
CA VAL A 177 18.83 -10.71 -16.60
C VAL A 177 20.06 -10.32 -15.76
N LYS A 178 21.25 -10.16 -16.37
CA LYS A 178 22.47 -9.81 -15.64
C LYS A 178 22.51 -8.36 -15.12
N GLY A 179 21.86 -7.42 -15.80
CA GLY A 179 21.72 -6.03 -15.34
C GLY A 179 20.73 -5.96 -14.18
N ALA A 180 19.50 -6.40 -14.44
CA ALA A 180 18.35 -6.28 -13.53
C ALA A 180 18.62 -6.92 -12.17
N ILE A 181 19.39 -8.01 -12.17
CA ILE A 181 19.83 -8.68 -10.95
C ILE A 181 20.70 -7.76 -10.09
N LYS A 182 21.60 -6.94 -10.65
CA LYS A 182 22.52 -6.12 -9.84
C LYS A 182 21.77 -4.99 -9.11
N SER A 183 20.93 -4.23 -9.81
CA SER A 183 20.14 -3.17 -9.16
C SER A 183 19.07 -3.74 -8.22
N LYS A 184 18.52 -4.92 -8.53
CA LYS A 184 17.64 -5.64 -7.62
C LYS A 184 18.37 -6.15 -6.37
N ILE A 185 19.61 -6.64 -6.50
CA ILE A 185 20.46 -7.02 -5.35
C ILE A 185 20.78 -5.79 -4.51
N GLU A 186 21.17 -4.67 -5.11
CA GLU A 186 21.43 -3.42 -4.40
C GLU A 186 20.16 -2.92 -3.67
N PHE A 187 18.99 -3.03 -4.32
CA PHE A 187 17.69 -2.76 -3.71
C PHE A 187 17.39 -3.68 -2.52
N GLU A 188 17.53 -5.00 -2.70
CA GLU A 188 17.32 -6.00 -1.64
C GLU A 188 18.31 -5.82 -0.47
N GLN A 189 19.56 -5.44 -0.75
CA GLN A 189 20.56 -5.12 0.26
C GLN A 189 20.20 -3.85 1.04
N ALA A 190 19.81 -2.77 0.36
CA ALA A 190 19.38 -1.53 1.00
C ALA A 190 18.14 -1.75 1.89
N ILE A 191 17.18 -2.57 1.44
CA ILE A 191 16.00 -2.95 2.24
C ILE A 191 16.40 -3.75 3.49
N SER A 192 17.35 -4.68 3.36
CA SER A 192 17.80 -5.54 4.46
C SER A 192 18.48 -4.74 5.57
N GLU A 193 19.23 -3.70 5.22
CA GLU A 193 19.86 -2.79 6.19
C GLU A 193 18.83 -1.92 6.92
N GLU A 194 17.85 -1.34 6.19
CA GLU A 194 16.78 -0.54 6.79
C GLU A 194 15.84 -1.36 7.68
N GLN A 195 15.50 -2.59 7.27
CA GLN A 195 14.66 -3.47 8.08
C GLN A 195 15.32 -3.87 9.41
N LYS A 196 16.67 -3.94 9.47
CA LYS A 196 17.39 -4.24 10.71
C LYS A 196 17.32 -3.09 11.71
N GLU A 197 17.39 -1.83 11.27
CA GLU A 197 17.24 -0.68 12.17
C GLU A 197 15.82 -0.56 12.73
N ILE A 198 14.81 -1.03 12.00
CA ILE A 198 13.39 -0.97 12.39
C ILE A 198 12.94 -2.21 13.22
N SER A 199 13.66 -3.34 13.11
CA SER A 199 13.27 -4.64 13.66
C SER A 199 13.70 -4.89 15.12
N ASP A 200 14.50 -4.03 15.74
CA ASP A 200 15.03 -4.26 17.10
C ASP A 200 14.01 -3.93 18.21
N GLN A 201 12.79 -4.47 18.12
CA GLN A 201 11.86 -4.56 19.25
C GLN A 201 11.08 -5.88 19.19
N ASP A 202 11.44 -6.81 20.08
CA ASP A 202 10.74 -8.10 20.26
C ASP A 202 9.21 -7.91 20.28
N THR A 203 8.50 -8.63 19.43
CA THR A 203 7.15 -9.09 19.77
C THR A 203 6.93 -10.49 19.23
N GLN A 204 6.57 -11.39 20.14
CA GLN A 204 6.36 -12.81 19.95
C GLN A 204 5.45 -13.12 18.74
N ASN A 205 6.00 -13.82 17.74
CA ASN A 205 5.30 -14.58 16.69
C ASN A 205 3.94 -14.05 16.21
N ILE A 206 3.92 -12.81 15.71
CA ILE A 206 2.90 -12.30 14.79
C ILE A 206 3.55 -12.27 13.38
N ARG A 207 2.78 -12.60 12.33
CA ARG A 207 3.25 -12.63 10.93
C ARG A 207 4.11 -11.41 10.60
N LYS A 208 5.19 -11.62 9.84
CA LYS A 208 6.19 -10.61 9.46
C LYS A 208 5.49 -9.37 8.88
N LYS A 209 5.47 -8.27 9.64
CA LYS A 209 5.00 -6.96 9.17
C LYS A 209 5.98 -6.48 8.11
N GLU A 210 5.52 -6.32 6.89
CA GLU A 210 6.38 -5.99 5.75
C GLU A 210 5.69 -4.97 4.83
N ILE A 211 6.45 -3.97 4.39
CA ILE A 211 6.01 -2.99 3.41
C ILE A 211 6.07 -3.59 1.99
N PRO A 212 5.14 -3.22 1.09
CA PRO A 212 5.14 -3.65 -0.31
C PRO A 212 6.39 -3.18 -1.09
N ASN A 213 6.69 -3.83 -2.21
CA ASN A 213 7.80 -3.49 -3.09
C ASN A 213 7.66 -2.09 -3.70
N LYS A 214 6.47 -1.69 -4.17
CA LYS A 214 6.22 -0.31 -4.62
C LYS A 214 6.55 0.74 -3.55
N ARG A 215 6.35 0.41 -2.27
CA ARG A 215 6.67 1.29 -1.14
C ARG A 215 8.17 1.38 -0.92
N LYS A 216 8.85 0.23 -0.92
CA LYS A 216 10.33 0.17 -0.86
C LYS A 216 10.98 0.92 -2.03
N LEU A 217 10.45 0.75 -3.24
CA LEU A 217 10.91 1.43 -4.45
C LEU A 217 10.74 2.95 -4.32
N LEU A 218 9.59 3.42 -3.83
CA LEU A 218 9.35 4.83 -3.57
C LEU A 218 10.35 5.41 -2.57
N PHE A 219 10.69 4.70 -1.50
CA PHE A 219 11.69 5.16 -0.54
C PHE A 219 13.07 5.30 -1.18
N MET A 220 13.49 4.29 -1.95
CA MET A 220 14.75 4.34 -2.68
C MET A 220 14.79 5.53 -3.64
N ALA A 221 13.70 5.81 -4.34
CA ALA A 221 13.57 6.94 -5.24
C ALA A 221 13.64 8.28 -4.50
N LEU A 222 12.90 8.43 -3.41
CA LEU A 222 12.88 9.65 -2.59
C LEU A 222 14.24 9.94 -1.93
N LYS A 223 15.02 8.92 -1.59
CA LYS A 223 16.39 9.10 -1.08
C LYS A 223 17.35 9.73 -2.09
N ARG A 224 17.06 9.60 -3.39
CA ARG A 224 17.83 10.23 -4.47
C ARG A 224 17.27 11.59 -4.87
N ALA A 225 16.08 11.94 -4.42
CA ALA A 225 15.48 13.25 -4.64
C ALA A 225 16.06 14.28 -3.68
N ASP A 226 16.20 15.52 -4.15
CA ASP A 226 16.54 16.62 -3.28
C ASP A 226 15.42 16.92 -2.28
N LYS A 227 15.80 17.31 -1.07
CA LYS A 227 14.84 17.75 -0.06
C LYS A 227 14.24 19.10 -0.50
N PRO A 228 12.91 19.21 -0.61
CA PRO A 228 12.28 20.45 -1.03
C PRO A 228 12.45 21.57 0.01
N ALA A 229 12.43 22.82 -0.45
CA ALA A 229 12.50 24.00 0.40
C ALA A 229 11.22 24.21 1.23
N THR A 230 10.08 23.74 0.73
CA THR A 230 8.77 23.82 1.40
C THR A 230 8.03 22.50 1.31
N PHE A 231 7.26 22.16 2.34
CA PHE A 231 6.45 20.94 2.36
C PHE A 231 4.99 21.26 2.03
N HIS A 232 4.44 20.54 1.06
CA HIS A 232 3.03 20.63 0.70
C HIS A 232 2.18 19.80 1.66
N THR A 233 0.92 20.18 1.85
CA THR A 233 -0.04 19.45 2.69
C THR A 233 -1.26 19.08 1.87
N TYR A 234 -1.45 17.77 1.68
CA TYR A 234 -2.58 17.17 0.98
C TYR A 234 -3.77 16.98 1.92
N MET A 235 -4.97 17.24 1.42
CA MET A 235 -6.19 16.73 2.06
C MET A 235 -6.23 15.20 1.96
N PRO A 236 -6.90 14.50 2.89
CA PRO A 236 -6.89 13.04 2.93
C PRO A 236 -7.29 12.32 1.64
N ASP A 237 -8.14 12.92 0.82
CA ASP A 237 -8.63 12.39 -0.45
C ASP A 237 -7.73 12.70 -1.65
N GLU A 238 -6.78 13.64 -1.53
CA GLU A 238 -5.88 14.06 -2.61
C GLU A 238 -4.64 13.17 -2.79
N ILE A 239 -4.34 12.31 -1.80
CA ILE A 239 -3.18 11.41 -1.82
C ILE A 239 -3.60 9.96 -1.66
N SER A 240 -3.43 9.12 -2.69
CA SER A 240 -4.03 7.78 -2.77
C SER A 240 -3.22 6.70 -2.06
N PHE A 241 -1.91 6.90 -1.88
CA PHE A 241 -1.00 5.85 -1.44
C PHE A 241 -0.57 5.91 0.02
N THR A 242 -0.78 7.03 0.71
CA THR A 242 -0.48 7.17 2.15
C THR A 242 -1.55 7.98 2.86
N SER A 243 -1.44 8.14 4.18
CA SER A 243 -2.38 8.93 4.96
C SER A 243 -1.78 9.35 6.28
N GLN A 244 -2.25 10.49 6.80
CA GLN A 244 -2.03 10.89 8.17
C GLN A 244 -3.27 10.58 9.03
N LYS A 245 -3.07 10.34 10.32
CA LYS A 245 -4.13 9.93 11.25
C LYS A 245 -4.13 10.73 12.52
N ASN A 246 -5.28 10.78 13.16
CA ASN A 246 -5.46 11.22 14.55
C ASN A 246 -6.31 10.20 15.30
N ILE A 247 -6.11 10.08 16.61
CA ILE A 247 -6.96 9.26 17.50
C ILE A 247 -7.64 10.20 18.49
N ASN A 248 -8.96 10.12 18.62
CA ASN A 248 -9.73 10.93 19.56
C ASN A 248 -10.01 10.19 20.88
N ASP A 249 -10.68 10.88 21.81
CA ASP A 249 -10.96 10.39 23.18
C ASP A 249 -11.94 9.21 23.25
N ASN A 250 -12.58 8.82 22.13
CA ASN A 250 -13.40 7.61 22.08
C ASN A 250 -12.55 6.33 22.07
N CYS A 251 -11.22 6.43 21.94
CA CYS A 251 -10.35 5.27 21.93
C CYS A 251 -10.34 4.55 23.29
N ASP A 252 -10.70 3.28 23.27
CA ASP A 252 -10.73 2.40 24.44
C ASP A 252 -9.43 1.60 24.66
N ASN A 253 -8.42 1.81 23.79
CA ASN A 253 -7.16 1.07 23.75
C ASN A 253 -7.36 -0.47 23.59
N CYS A 254 -8.35 -0.91 22.81
CA CYS A 254 -8.61 -2.34 22.52
C CYS A 254 -7.50 -3.08 21.73
N SER A 255 -6.44 -2.39 21.33
CA SER A 255 -5.29 -2.91 20.57
C SER A 255 -5.51 -3.33 19.11
N MET A 256 -6.74 -3.31 18.59
CA MET A 256 -7.04 -3.92 17.29
C MET A 256 -6.33 -3.22 16.13
N CYS A 257 -6.25 -1.89 16.14
CA CYS A 257 -5.73 -1.09 15.02
C CYS A 257 -4.24 -1.34 14.72
N TYR A 258 -3.38 -1.48 15.74
CA TYR A 258 -1.94 -1.74 15.56
C TYR A 258 -1.59 -3.21 15.42
N ARG A 259 -2.47 -4.12 15.87
CA ARG A 259 -2.33 -5.56 15.63
C ARG A 259 -2.70 -5.92 14.20
N ILE A 260 -3.72 -5.27 13.63
CA ILE A 260 -4.18 -5.52 12.26
C ILE A 260 -3.38 -4.74 11.20
N CYS A 261 -2.46 -3.86 11.60
CA CYS A 261 -1.68 -3.08 10.65
C CYS A 261 -0.68 -3.99 9.90
N PRO A 262 -0.83 -4.20 8.57
CA PRO A 262 -0.06 -5.21 7.85
C PRO A 262 1.40 -4.80 7.66
N THR A 263 1.66 -3.49 7.57
CA THR A 263 3.00 -2.94 7.38
C THR A 263 3.68 -2.61 8.69
N GLY A 264 2.95 -2.60 9.81
CA GLY A 264 3.48 -2.09 11.08
C GLY A 264 3.54 -0.57 11.17
N ALA A 265 2.85 0.16 10.29
CA ALA A 265 2.68 1.61 10.43
C ALA A 265 2.04 2.02 11.75
N LEU A 266 1.17 1.19 12.35
CA LEU A 266 0.68 1.39 13.71
C LEU A 266 1.31 0.35 14.64
N GLN A 267 1.82 0.84 15.78
CA GLN A 267 2.46 0.04 16.81
C GLN A 267 2.08 0.54 18.21
N SER A 268 2.53 -0.20 19.20
CA SER A 268 2.36 0.11 20.61
C SER A 268 3.60 -0.37 21.35
N ASP A 269 3.91 0.26 22.47
CA ASP A 269 4.97 -0.20 23.36
C ASP A 269 4.57 -1.52 24.07
N ARG A 270 5.55 -2.16 24.73
CA ARG A 270 5.36 -3.45 25.42
C ARG A 270 4.25 -3.41 26.49
N ARG A 271 4.01 -2.26 27.12
CA ARG A 271 3.00 -2.10 28.18
C ARG A 271 1.65 -1.61 27.66
N GLN A 272 1.52 -1.37 26.36
CA GLN A 272 0.28 -0.88 25.74
C GLN A 272 -0.20 0.44 26.35
N THR A 273 0.74 1.32 26.67
CA THR A 273 0.48 2.66 27.21
C THR A 273 0.37 3.72 26.13
N LYS A 274 0.70 3.42 24.88
CA LYS A 274 0.62 4.39 23.78
C LYS A 274 0.36 3.72 22.44
N ILE A 275 -0.23 4.47 21.52
CA ILE A 275 -0.33 4.11 20.11
C ILE A 275 0.58 5.02 19.31
N GLU A 276 1.52 4.41 18.59
CA GLU A 276 2.49 5.08 17.74
C GLU A 276 2.15 4.83 16.27
N PHE A 277 2.41 5.84 15.44
CA PHE A 277 2.18 5.79 14.01
C PHE A 277 3.42 6.24 13.23
N ASP A 278 3.81 5.44 12.25
CA ASP A 278 4.80 5.78 11.24
C ASP A 278 4.07 6.04 9.90
N PRO A 279 3.92 7.31 9.48
CA PRO A 279 3.28 7.65 8.21
C PRO A 279 4.03 7.11 6.99
N LEU A 280 5.34 6.90 7.10
CA LEU A 280 6.19 6.40 6.02
C LEU A 280 5.78 4.96 5.66
N MET A 281 5.50 4.13 6.65
CA MET A 281 5.06 2.74 6.48
C MET A 281 3.58 2.58 6.10
N CYS A 282 2.78 3.66 6.12
CA CYS A 282 1.35 3.58 5.86
C CYS A 282 1.02 3.43 4.36
N VAL A 283 0.32 2.36 4.00
CA VAL A 283 -0.09 2.08 2.60
C VAL A 283 -1.57 2.39 2.33
N LYS A 284 -2.19 3.22 3.18
CA LYS A 284 -3.61 3.63 3.10
C LYS A 284 -4.58 2.45 2.85
N CYS A 285 -4.38 1.35 3.59
CA CYS A 285 -5.19 0.12 3.44
C CYS A 285 -6.52 0.11 4.20
N ALA A 286 -6.83 1.17 4.95
CA ALA A 286 -8.03 1.36 5.77
C ALA A 286 -8.30 0.36 6.91
N LEU A 287 -7.52 -0.73 7.05
CA LEU A 287 -7.75 -1.75 8.09
C LEU A 287 -7.86 -1.22 9.53
N CYS A 288 -7.09 -0.19 9.89
CA CYS A 288 -7.17 0.40 11.22
C CYS A 288 -8.50 1.13 11.47
N HIS A 289 -9.11 1.68 10.42
CA HIS A 289 -10.42 2.31 10.46
C HIS A 289 -11.50 1.24 10.51
N ASP A 290 -11.44 0.24 9.61
CA ASP A 290 -12.41 -0.86 9.53
C ASP A 290 -12.57 -1.67 10.84
N VAL A 291 -11.53 -1.71 11.69
CA VAL A 291 -11.54 -2.47 12.94
C VAL A 291 -11.84 -1.62 14.17
N CYS A 292 -11.91 -0.30 14.04
CA CYS A 292 -12.09 0.60 15.17
C CYS A 292 -13.58 0.76 15.47
N GLU A 293 -14.14 -0.15 16.27
CA GLU A 293 -15.54 -0.10 16.69
C GLU A 293 -16.00 1.26 17.28
N PRO A 294 -15.21 1.99 18.10
CA PRO A 294 -15.62 3.30 18.61
C PRO A 294 -15.41 4.46 17.62
N ASP A 295 -15.00 4.19 16.38
CA ASP A 295 -14.69 5.18 15.34
C ASP A 295 -13.70 6.27 15.83
N ALA A 296 -12.71 5.86 16.62
CA ALA A 296 -11.76 6.77 17.25
C ALA A 296 -10.65 7.26 16.30
N ILE A 297 -10.41 6.56 15.18
CA ILE A 297 -9.35 6.90 14.21
C ILE A 297 -9.93 7.78 13.11
N THR A 298 -9.32 8.94 12.88
CA THR A 298 -9.73 9.88 11.83
C THR A 298 -8.57 10.17 10.88
N LEU A 299 -8.88 10.53 9.63
CA LEU A 299 -7.89 11.02 8.68
C LEU A 299 -7.71 12.53 8.84
N ILE A 300 -6.46 12.97 8.83
CA ILE A 300 -6.10 14.39 8.86
C ILE A 300 -5.20 14.71 7.66
N PRO A 301 -5.01 16.01 7.31
CA PRO A 301 -4.16 16.38 6.20
C PRO A 301 -2.74 15.81 6.31
N TYR A 302 -2.18 15.39 5.18
CA TYR A 302 -0.87 14.74 5.08
C TYR A 302 0.19 15.72 4.57
N SER A 303 1.25 15.94 5.36
CA SER A 303 2.38 16.78 4.95
C SER A 303 3.44 15.94 4.22
N THR A 304 3.96 16.43 3.08
CA THR A 304 5.11 15.78 2.41
C THR A 304 6.36 15.76 3.29
N LYS A 305 6.40 16.56 4.36
CA LYS A 305 7.44 16.50 5.38
C LYS A 305 7.67 15.09 5.92
N GLU A 306 6.62 14.30 6.08
CA GLU A 306 6.71 12.94 6.61
C GLU A 306 7.54 11.99 5.72
N LEU A 307 7.75 12.32 4.44
CA LEU A 307 8.56 11.54 3.50
C LEU A 307 10.06 11.91 3.54
N PHE A 308 10.39 13.14 3.90
CA PHE A 308 11.77 13.66 3.89
C PHE A 308 12.36 13.81 5.30
N GLU A 309 11.50 13.90 6.32
CA GLU A 309 11.83 13.96 7.74
C GLU A 309 10.99 12.94 8.51
N PRO A 310 11.13 11.64 8.22
CA PRO A 310 10.25 10.62 8.78
C PRO A 310 10.36 10.56 10.29
N LYS A 311 9.21 10.57 10.96
CA LYS A 311 9.12 10.45 12.42
C LYS A 311 7.96 9.54 12.79
N VAL A 312 8.22 8.72 13.80
CA VAL A 312 7.15 8.04 14.53
C VAL A 312 6.45 9.07 15.41
N ILE A 313 5.14 9.17 15.27
CA ILE A 313 4.30 10.08 16.05
C ILE A 313 3.47 9.31 17.07
N GLU A 314 3.34 9.86 18.28
CA GLU A 314 2.42 9.34 19.30
C GLU A 314 1.01 9.86 19.00
N LEU A 315 0.08 8.95 18.67
CA LEU A 315 -1.32 9.30 18.37
C LEU A 315 -2.21 9.31 19.62
N ALA A 316 -1.91 8.47 20.61
CA ALA A 316 -2.67 8.37 21.85
C ALA A 316 -1.79 7.83 22.98
N ASN A 317 -2.12 8.24 24.21
CA ASN A 317 -1.44 7.83 25.43
C ASN A 317 -2.48 7.38 26.47
N PHE A 318 -2.17 6.33 27.21
CA PHE A 318 -3.07 5.65 28.11
C PHE A 318 -2.41 5.41 29.46
N THR A 319 -3.16 5.67 30.52
CA THR A 319 -2.74 5.26 31.87
C THR A 319 -3.13 3.80 32.07
N VAL A 320 -2.14 2.95 32.36
CA VAL A 320 -2.39 1.54 32.67
C VAL A 320 -2.35 1.34 34.18
N ALA A 321 -3.40 0.76 34.74
CA ALA A 321 -3.52 0.45 36.16
C ALA A 321 -3.64 -1.07 36.38
N ARG A 322 -3.36 -1.51 37.60
CA ARG A 322 -3.63 -2.88 38.04
C ARG A 322 -5.03 -2.91 38.66
N CYS A 323 -5.87 -3.85 38.21
CA CYS A 323 -7.20 -4.07 38.76
C CYS A 323 -7.13 -4.50 40.23
N ASP A 324 -7.96 -3.93 41.11
CA ASP A 324 -7.99 -4.25 42.54
C ASP A 324 -8.62 -5.63 42.82
N GLU A 325 -9.45 -6.15 41.90
CA GLU A 325 -10.11 -7.46 42.02
C GLU A 325 -9.28 -8.60 41.39
N CYS A 326 -9.03 -8.56 40.08
CA CYS A 326 -8.36 -9.66 39.37
C CYS A 326 -6.84 -9.48 39.21
N ALA A 327 -6.27 -8.37 39.69
CA ALA A 327 -4.86 -8.02 39.55
C ALA A 327 -4.31 -7.90 38.10
N ASN A 328 -5.15 -7.99 37.07
CA ASN A 328 -4.75 -7.77 35.68
C ASN A 328 -4.52 -6.29 35.36
N PHE A 329 -3.66 -6.01 34.39
CA PHE A 329 -3.45 -4.66 33.88
C PHE A 329 -4.56 -4.28 32.89
N PHE A 330 -5.03 -3.03 32.97
CA PHE A 330 -6.05 -2.49 32.08
C PHE A 330 -5.87 -0.99 31.88
N THR A 331 -6.44 -0.47 30.80
CA THR A 331 -6.52 0.97 30.53
C THR A 331 -7.47 1.63 31.52
N TRP A 332 -6.95 2.59 32.28
CA TRP A 332 -7.69 3.29 33.31
C TRP A 332 -8.02 4.72 32.87
N PHE A 333 -9.32 5.02 32.84
CA PHE A 333 -9.87 6.32 32.42
C PHE A 333 -10.27 7.21 33.61
N GLY A 334 -9.84 6.89 34.83
CA GLY A 334 -10.25 7.59 36.06
C GLY A 334 -11.24 6.77 36.90
N GLY A 335 -11.44 7.16 38.16
CA GLY A 335 -12.35 6.49 39.10
C GLY A 335 -11.76 5.25 39.77
N GLU A 336 -12.61 4.26 40.06
CA GLU A 336 -12.22 3.00 40.71
C GLU A 336 -11.27 2.17 39.83
N LYS A 337 -10.34 1.44 40.45
CA LYS A 337 -9.40 0.58 39.74
C LYS A 337 -9.98 -0.82 39.50
N ILE A 338 -11.18 -0.87 38.96
CA ILE A 338 -11.85 -2.12 38.58
C ILE A 338 -11.87 -2.19 37.05
N CYS A 339 -11.32 -3.25 36.48
CA CYS A 339 -11.29 -3.41 35.03
C CYS A 339 -12.70 -3.68 34.47
N PRO A 340 -12.96 -3.35 33.18
CA PRO A 340 -14.27 -3.53 32.57
C PRO A 340 -14.83 -4.95 32.74
N ARG A 341 -13.96 -5.97 32.67
CA ARG A 341 -14.35 -7.37 32.89
C ARG A 341 -14.90 -7.61 34.29
N CYS A 342 -14.16 -7.24 35.34
CA CYS A 342 -14.62 -7.44 36.72
C CYS A 342 -15.90 -6.65 37.01
N LYS A 343 -16.02 -5.45 36.42
CA LYS A 343 -17.22 -4.63 36.54
C LYS A 343 -18.45 -5.32 35.92
N ILE A 344 -18.32 -5.85 34.70
CA ILE A 344 -19.40 -6.60 34.02
C ILE A 344 -19.75 -7.86 34.82
N GLU A 345 -18.75 -8.63 35.27
CA GLU A 345 -18.99 -9.85 36.07
C GLU A 345 -19.78 -9.53 37.36
N GLU A 346 -19.50 -8.40 38.02
CA GLU A 346 -20.24 -7.96 39.21
C GLU A 346 -21.67 -7.50 38.89
N GLU A 347 -21.86 -6.74 37.80
CA GLU A 347 -23.19 -6.30 37.33
C GLU A 347 -24.09 -7.48 36.93
N GLU A 348 -23.52 -8.46 36.22
CA GLU A 348 -24.20 -9.71 35.86
C GLU A 348 -24.57 -10.53 37.11
N ALA A 349 -23.66 -10.62 38.09
CA ALA A 349 -23.94 -11.29 39.35
C ALA A 349 -25.11 -10.59 40.10
N LYS A 350 -25.05 -9.26 40.28
CA LYS A 350 -26.13 -8.49 40.91
C LYS A 350 -27.48 -8.74 40.26
N THR A 351 -27.49 -8.73 38.92
CA THR A 351 -28.68 -9.00 38.11
C THR A 351 -29.22 -10.42 38.36
N LEU A 352 -28.37 -11.44 38.37
CA LEU A 352 -28.75 -12.84 38.64
C LEU A 352 -29.30 -13.05 40.05
N TRP A 353 -28.77 -12.33 41.04
CA TRP A 353 -29.19 -12.43 42.44
C TRP A 353 -30.34 -11.47 42.80
N GLY A 354 -30.84 -10.66 41.85
CA GLY A 354 -31.93 -9.71 42.08
C GLY A 354 -31.57 -8.55 43.01
N ILE A 355 -30.27 -8.23 43.10
CA ILE A 355 -29.75 -7.13 43.91
C ILE A 355 -29.65 -5.92 42.97
N GLN A 356 -30.43 -4.86 43.24
CA GLN A 356 -30.35 -3.60 42.49
C GLN A 356 -29.08 -2.82 42.81
#